data_AF-A0A0C2FK27-F1
#
_entry.id   AF-A0A0C2FK27-F1
#
_cell.length_a   1.000
_cell.length_b   1.000
_cell.length_c   1.000
_cell.angle_alpha   90.00
_cell.angle_beta   90.00
_cell.angle_gamma   90.00
#
_symmetry.space_group_name_H-M   'P 1'
#
loop_
_entity.id
_entity.type
_entity.pdbx_description
1 polymer ?
#
loop_
_entity_poly.entity_id
_entity_poly.type
_entity_poly.pdbx_seq_one_letter_code
_entity_poly.pdbx_strand_id
1 'polypeptide(L)'
;FTTFLLSKDCSIFDPSHSRVWMDMKQPFSKYFIASSHKTYLVEDQQGPANVDGLTSALKRNCRVIELDLWDPTESNGETEPMVKNGLLVLSKITLSEALKTIRQSAFDRSRYPLILRLSVHCSCEWQKVAAKLLVTHLGTKLYLPSADPTDWSKEKAIPTPWDFQQRILIM
;
A
#
# COMPACT_ATOMS: atom_id res chain seq x y z
N PHE A 1 -38.89 -11.91 23.63
CA PHE A 1 -39.12 -11.33 22.29
C PHE A 1 -38.02 -10.33 21.92
N THR A 2 -37.87 -9.19 22.61
CA THR A 2 -36.85 -8.17 22.30
C THR A 2 -35.40 -8.70 22.27
N THR A 3 -35.03 -9.58 23.21
CA THR A 3 -33.70 -10.21 23.24
C THR A 3 -33.40 -11.04 21.99
N PHE A 4 -34.41 -11.67 21.39
CA PHE A 4 -34.25 -12.44 20.15
C PHE A 4 -34.04 -11.51 18.95
N LEU A 5 -34.82 -10.44 18.83
CA LEU A 5 -34.65 -9.45 17.76
C LEU A 5 -33.28 -8.74 17.77
N LEU A 6 -32.66 -8.61 18.95
CA LEU A 6 -31.31 -8.04 19.10
C LEU A 6 -30.19 -9.10 19.10
N SER A 7 -30.56 -10.38 18.95
CA SER A 7 -29.58 -11.48 18.92
C SER A 7 -28.87 -11.56 17.58
N LYS A 8 -27.79 -12.35 17.53
CA LYS A 8 -27.06 -12.61 16.28
C LYS A 8 -27.92 -13.34 15.23
N ASP A 9 -28.94 -14.07 15.67
CA ASP A 9 -29.85 -14.82 14.79
C ASP A 9 -30.74 -13.89 13.96
N CYS A 10 -30.93 -12.64 14.41
CA CYS A 10 -31.65 -11.59 13.69
C CYS A 10 -30.71 -10.51 13.12
N SER A 11 -29.42 -10.82 12.94
CA SER A 11 -28.50 -9.87 12.33
C SER A 11 -28.91 -9.56 10.90
N ILE A 12 -28.92 -8.27 10.53
CA ILE A 12 -29.13 -7.84 9.14
C ILE A 12 -27.96 -8.24 8.23
N PHE A 13 -26.78 -8.50 8.81
CA PHE A 13 -25.60 -8.94 8.08
C PHE A 13 -25.46 -10.45 8.15
N ASP A 14 -25.14 -11.07 7.02
CA ASP A 14 -24.78 -12.49 6.99
C ASP A 14 -23.47 -12.70 7.77
N PRO A 15 -23.48 -13.48 8.88
CA PRO A 15 -22.28 -13.78 9.65
C PRO A 15 -21.18 -14.48 8.83
N SER A 16 -21.53 -15.19 7.76
CA SER A 16 -20.57 -15.85 6.86
C SER A 16 -19.67 -14.84 6.13
N HIS A 17 -20.19 -13.62 5.89
CA HIS A 17 -19.46 -12.53 5.24
C HIS A 17 -18.65 -11.67 6.22
N SER A 18 -18.60 -12.04 7.52
CA SER A 18 -17.75 -11.37 8.52
C SER A 18 -16.24 -11.60 8.31
N ARG A 19 -15.88 -12.56 7.45
CA ARG A 19 -14.51 -12.87 7.04
C ARG A 19 -14.43 -12.90 5.51
N VAL A 20 -13.21 -12.99 4.98
CA VAL A 20 -13.01 -13.17 3.54
C VAL A 20 -13.60 -14.51 3.13
N TRP A 21 -14.70 -14.47 2.40
CA TRP A 21 -15.47 -15.63 1.92
C TRP A 21 -15.30 -15.88 0.41
N MET A 22 -14.85 -14.86 -0.33
CA MET A 22 -14.58 -14.96 -1.76
C MET A 22 -13.43 -15.96 -2.02
N ASP A 23 -13.49 -16.68 -3.13
CA ASP A 23 -12.33 -17.42 -3.62
C ASP A 23 -11.23 -16.42 -3.96
N MET A 24 -10.07 -16.53 -3.30
CA MET A 24 -8.93 -15.61 -3.47
C MET A 24 -7.85 -16.15 -4.42
N LYS A 25 -8.15 -17.27 -5.11
CA LYS A 25 -7.30 -17.90 -6.13
C LYS A 25 -7.76 -17.56 -7.56
N GLN A 26 -8.68 -16.61 -7.72
CA GLN A 26 -8.98 -16.07 -9.05
C GLN A 26 -7.90 -15.02 -9.43
N PRO A 27 -7.75 -14.71 -10.72
CA PRO A 27 -6.84 -13.65 -11.17
C PRO A 27 -7.18 -12.28 -10.57
N PHE A 28 -6.20 -11.40 -10.38
CA PHE A 28 -6.43 -10.03 -9.88
C PHE A 28 -7.53 -9.26 -10.63
N SER A 29 -7.67 -9.48 -11.94
CA SER A 29 -8.70 -8.86 -12.80
C SER A 29 -10.15 -9.21 -12.43
N LYS A 30 -10.37 -10.16 -11.52
CA LYS A 30 -11.70 -10.57 -11.03
C LYS A 30 -12.13 -9.86 -9.74
N TYR A 31 -11.30 -8.99 -9.17
CA TYR A 31 -11.59 -8.31 -7.91
C TYR A 31 -11.63 -6.80 -8.06
N PHE A 32 -12.54 -6.17 -7.32
CA PHE A 32 -12.41 -4.76 -7.00
C PHE A 32 -11.37 -4.61 -5.88
N ILE A 33 -10.39 -3.74 -6.07
CA ILE A 33 -9.33 -3.49 -5.10
C ILE A 33 -9.55 -2.12 -4.47
N ALA A 34 -9.75 -2.10 -3.15
CA ALA A 34 -9.87 -0.86 -2.39
C ALA A 34 -8.58 -0.03 -2.56
N SER A 35 -8.70 1.16 -3.14
CA SER A 35 -7.57 1.96 -3.59
C SER A 35 -7.66 3.38 -3.06
N SER A 36 -6.51 3.99 -2.75
CA SER A 36 -6.40 5.37 -2.30
C SER A 36 -5.41 6.12 -3.20
N HIS A 37 -5.83 7.30 -3.63
CA HIS A 37 -5.02 8.23 -4.41
C HIS A 37 -4.34 9.24 -3.47
N LYS A 38 -3.04 9.52 -3.70
CA LYS A 38 -2.21 10.42 -2.87
C LYS A 38 -2.41 10.19 -1.38
N THR A 39 -2.21 8.95 -0.96
CA THR A 39 -2.61 8.43 0.35
C THR A 39 -1.95 9.16 1.53
N TYR A 40 -0.83 9.85 1.29
CA TYR A 40 -0.11 10.64 2.28
C TYR A 40 -0.77 11.99 2.59
N LEU A 41 -1.77 12.44 1.82
CA LEU A 41 -2.53 13.68 2.11
C LEU A 41 -3.67 13.39 3.08
N VAL A 42 -3.74 14.12 4.20
CA VAL A 42 -4.75 13.89 5.26
C VAL A 42 -6.00 14.76 5.08
N GLU A 43 -5.95 15.78 4.22
CA GLU A 43 -7.04 16.73 3.97
C GLU A 43 -7.39 16.81 2.48
N ASP A 44 -7.41 18.01 1.90
CA ASP A 44 -7.67 18.23 0.49
C ASP A 44 -6.42 17.99 -0.38
N GLN A 45 -6.53 18.30 -1.67
CA GLN A 45 -5.43 18.15 -2.62
C GLN A 45 -4.24 19.09 -2.36
N GLN A 46 -4.32 20.02 -1.42
CA GLN A 46 -3.21 20.88 -0.99
C GLN A 46 -2.88 20.72 0.49
N GLY A 47 -3.55 19.77 1.15
CA GLY A 47 -3.40 19.47 2.56
C GLY A 47 -2.00 18.98 2.93
N PRO A 48 -1.72 18.87 4.23
CA PRO A 48 -0.43 18.40 4.70
C PRO A 48 -0.19 16.93 4.34
N ALA A 49 1.04 16.64 3.92
CA ALA A 49 1.56 15.30 3.80
C ALA A 49 1.90 14.75 5.19
N ASN A 50 1.33 13.61 5.56
CA ASN A 50 1.55 12.96 6.85
C ASN A 50 1.34 11.43 6.72
N VAL A 51 2.17 10.67 7.44
CA VAL A 51 2.08 9.21 7.56
C VAL A 51 0.78 8.71 8.18
N ASP A 52 0.04 9.56 8.89
CA ASP A 52 -1.30 9.24 9.40
C ASP A 52 -2.29 8.91 8.29
N GLY A 53 -2.15 9.54 7.11
CA GLY A 53 -2.95 9.22 5.93
C GLY A 53 -2.73 7.76 5.48
N LEU A 54 -1.46 7.33 5.43
CA LEU A 54 -1.08 5.95 5.12
C LEU A 54 -1.64 4.97 6.14
N THR A 55 -1.48 5.28 7.43
CA THR A 55 -1.99 4.44 8.52
C THR A 55 -3.51 4.31 8.48
N SER A 56 -4.22 5.43 8.30
CA SER A 56 -5.68 5.47 8.22
C SER A 56 -6.21 4.65 7.05
N ALA A 57 -5.61 4.80 5.86
CA ALA A 57 -5.99 4.04 4.68
C ALA A 57 -5.79 2.53 4.89
N LEU A 58 -4.66 2.11 5.44
CA LEU A 58 -4.38 0.70 5.71
C LEU A 58 -5.32 0.12 6.78
N LYS A 59 -5.63 0.88 7.84
CA LYS A 59 -6.62 0.49 8.87
C LYS A 59 -8.03 0.35 8.31
N ARG A 60 -8.38 1.10 7.28
CA ARG A 60 -9.63 0.97 6.49
C ARG A 60 -9.57 -0.10 5.41
N ASN A 61 -8.56 -0.96 5.45
CA ASN A 61 -8.35 -2.07 4.54
C ASN A 61 -8.08 -1.66 3.07
N CYS A 62 -7.53 -0.46 2.85
CA CYS A 62 -7.03 -0.06 1.54
C CYS A 62 -5.88 -0.98 1.10
N ARG A 63 -5.89 -1.44 -0.15
CA ARG A 63 -4.95 -2.40 -0.75
C ARG A 63 -4.15 -1.83 -1.93
N VAL A 64 -4.44 -0.60 -2.37
CA VAL A 64 -3.55 0.18 -3.24
C VAL A 64 -3.29 1.53 -2.60
N ILE A 65 -2.04 1.87 -2.38
CA ILE A 65 -1.63 3.18 -1.87
C ILE A 65 -0.65 3.83 -2.84
N GLU A 66 -0.70 5.16 -2.92
CA GLU A 66 0.11 5.94 -3.86
C GLU A 66 1.08 6.84 -3.13
N LEU A 67 2.34 6.85 -3.59
CA LEU A 67 3.40 7.75 -3.15
C LEU A 67 3.99 8.51 -4.34
N ASP A 68 4.10 9.83 -4.19
CA ASP A 68 4.71 10.69 -5.19
C ASP A 68 6.12 11.05 -4.75
N LEU A 69 7.12 10.47 -5.41
CA LEU A 69 8.53 10.58 -5.04
C LEU A 69 9.20 11.73 -5.79
N TRP A 70 9.91 12.57 -5.04
CA TRP A 70 10.65 13.72 -5.55
C TRP A 70 12.07 13.75 -5.01
N ASP A 71 12.96 14.36 -5.79
CA ASP A 71 14.33 14.60 -5.37
C ASP A 71 14.39 15.45 -4.09
N PRO A 72 15.34 15.16 -3.18
CA PRO A 72 15.64 16.03 -2.07
C PRO A 72 16.15 17.38 -2.55
N THR A 73 15.89 18.40 -1.74
CA THR A 73 16.39 19.77 -1.92
C THR A 73 17.46 20.05 -0.88
N GLU A 74 18.72 20.18 -1.31
CA GLU A 74 19.86 20.42 -0.40
C GLU A 74 19.70 21.67 0.46
N SER A 75 19.10 22.74 -0.08
CA SER A 75 18.84 23.99 0.67
C SER A 75 17.90 23.80 1.86
N ASN A 76 17.12 22.71 1.89
CA ASN A 76 16.23 22.35 2.99
C ASN A 76 16.86 21.32 3.94
N GLY A 77 18.12 20.92 3.71
CA GLY A 77 18.81 19.88 4.48
C GLY A 77 18.28 18.46 4.24
N GLU A 78 17.61 18.23 3.10
CA GLU A 78 17.05 16.92 2.75
C GLU A 78 18.15 16.00 2.20
N THR A 79 18.20 14.76 2.69
CA THR A 79 19.26 13.80 2.35
C THR A 79 18.75 12.54 1.63
N GLU A 80 17.45 12.47 1.40
CA GLU A 80 16.79 11.31 0.78
C GLU A 80 15.55 11.72 -0.02
N PRO A 81 15.02 10.86 -0.91
CA PRO A 81 13.80 11.14 -1.65
C PRO A 81 12.61 11.49 -0.73
N MET A 82 11.84 12.48 -1.16
CA MET A 82 10.71 13.01 -0.41
C MET A 82 9.39 12.57 -1.03
N VAL A 83 8.37 12.34 -0.19
CA VAL A 83 6.98 12.14 -0.63
C VAL A 83 6.23 13.46 -0.52
N LYS A 84 5.79 14.02 -1.65
CA LYS A 84 5.07 15.30 -1.70
C LYS A 84 4.20 15.45 -2.94
N ASN A 85 3.16 16.29 -2.85
CA ASN A 85 2.21 16.52 -3.93
C ASN A 85 2.67 17.64 -4.88
N GLY A 86 3.73 17.40 -5.65
CA GLY A 86 4.24 18.33 -6.64
C GLY A 86 5.36 19.25 -6.15
N LEU A 87 5.83 20.13 -7.03
CA LEU A 87 7.03 20.94 -6.83
C LEU A 87 6.87 22.06 -5.79
N LEU A 88 5.71 22.70 -5.73
CA LEU A 88 5.48 23.93 -4.97
C LEU A 88 4.92 23.69 -3.56
N VAL A 89 4.66 22.44 -3.19
CA VAL A 89 4.06 22.11 -1.90
C VAL A 89 5.14 22.02 -0.82
N LEU A 90 4.95 22.79 0.26
CA LEU A 90 5.88 22.86 1.39
C LEU A 90 5.82 21.61 2.28
N SER A 91 4.64 21.00 2.41
CA SER A 91 4.43 19.81 3.22
C SER A 91 4.94 18.56 2.51
N LYS A 92 5.69 17.74 3.24
CA LYS A 92 6.38 16.55 2.74
C LYS A 92 6.70 15.63 3.89
N ILE A 93 6.83 14.34 3.59
CA ILE A 93 7.37 13.33 4.49
C ILE A 93 8.55 12.65 3.82
N THR A 94 9.48 12.11 4.62
CA THR A 94 10.59 11.35 4.04
C THR A 94 10.10 10.01 3.49
N LEU A 95 10.74 9.50 2.43
CA LEU A 95 10.43 8.17 1.93
C LEU A 95 10.66 7.10 3.01
N SER A 96 11.73 7.21 3.79
CA SER A 96 12.01 6.29 4.90
C SER A 96 10.87 6.21 5.91
N GLU A 97 10.30 7.35 6.31
CA GLU A 97 9.19 7.41 7.26
C GLU A 97 7.92 6.78 6.67
N ALA A 98 7.58 7.10 5.42
CA ALA A 98 6.45 6.50 4.72
C ALA A 98 6.57 4.97 4.65
N LEU A 99 7.74 4.45 4.26
CA LEU A 99 7.98 3.01 4.12
C LEU A 99 7.96 2.26 5.46
N LYS A 100 8.50 2.85 6.53
CA LYS A 100 8.43 2.27 7.88
C LYS A 100 6.98 2.14 8.35
N THR A 101 6.18 3.19 8.16
CA THR A 101 4.75 3.19 8.50
C THR A 101 3.98 2.14 7.70
N ILE A 102 4.23 2.06 6.38
CA ILE A 102 3.63 1.05 5.50
C ILE A 102 4.00 -0.35 5.99
N ARG A 103 5.29 -0.62 6.23
CA ARG A 103 5.76 -1.94 6.69
C ARG A 103 5.07 -2.37 7.98
N GLN A 104 4.86 -1.45 8.91
CA GLN A 104 4.20 -1.74 10.19
C GLN A 104 2.72 -2.09 9.96
N SER A 105 1.98 -1.26 9.22
CA SER A 105 0.51 -1.36 9.14
C SER A 105 -0.03 -2.18 7.95
N ALA A 106 0.83 -2.58 6.99
CA ALA A 106 0.39 -3.13 5.69
C ALA A 106 -0.58 -4.31 5.82
N PHE A 107 -0.43 -5.16 6.84
CA PHE A 107 -1.15 -6.43 6.94
C PHE A 107 -1.94 -6.62 8.24
N ASP A 108 -2.18 -5.55 8.99
CA ASP A 108 -2.91 -5.62 10.28
C ASP A 108 -4.38 -6.03 10.12
N ARG A 109 -4.99 -5.66 9.00
CA ARG A 109 -6.43 -5.87 8.71
C ARG A 109 -6.68 -6.90 7.62
N SER A 110 -5.67 -7.19 6.80
CA SER A 110 -5.78 -8.14 5.70
C SER A 110 -4.42 -8.77 5.42
N ARG A 111 -4.41 -10.07 5.17
CA ARG A 111 -3.22 -10.81 4.74
C ARG A 111 -2.93 -10.73 3.26
N TYR A 112 -3.87 -10.21 2.48
CA TYR A 112 -3.77 -10.13 1.02
C TYR A 112 -2.84 -8.98 0.61
N PRO A 113 -2.23 -9.06 -0.58
CA PRO A 113 -1.16 -8.17 -1.01
C PRO A 113 -1.54 -6.70 -0.91
N LEU A 114 -0.53 -5.87 -0.63
CA LEU A 114 -0.61 -4.42 -0.75
C LEU A 114 0.10 -4.01 -2.04
N ILE A 115 -0.55 -3.20 -2.86
CA ILE A 115 0.06 -2.62 -4.07
C ILE A 115 0.51 -1.20 -3.72
N LEU A 116 1.80 -0.93 -3.90
CA LEU A 116 2.40 0.38 -3.75
C LEU A 116 2.61 0.97 -5.15
N ARG A 117 1.77 1.95 -5.50
CA ARG A 117 1.89 2.70 -6.73
C ARG A 117 2.88 3.84 -6.53
N LEU A 118 3.94 3.89 -7.33
CA LEU A 118 4.96 4.94 -7.23
C LEU A 118 4.86 5.92 -8.41
N SER A 119 4.60 7.19 -8.14
CA SER A 119 4.81 8.26 -9.13
C SER A 119 6.21 8.83 -8.94
N VAL A 120 7.13 8.45 -9.82
CA VAL A 120 8.56 8.76 -9.65
C VAL A 120 8.93 9.99 -10.46
N HIS A 121 9.20 11.09 -9.77
CA HIS A 121 9.75 12.33 -10.34
C HIS A 121 11.23 12.51 -10.03
N CYS A 122 11.86 11.50 -9.44
CA CYS A 122 13.26 11.54 -9.05
C CYS A 122 14.20 11.44 -10.26
N SER A 123 15.36 12.09 -10.17
CA SER A 123 16.47 11.84 -11.10
C SER A 123 17.06 10.44 -10.90
N CYS A 124 17.80 9.94 -11.89
CA CYS A 124 18.31 8.56 -11.91
C CYS A 124 19.11 8.19 -10.64
N GLU A 125 19.93 9.11 -10.12
CA GLU A 125 20.70 8.86 -8.89
C GLU A 125 19.78 8.70 -7.67
N TRP A 126 18.76 9.56 -7.54
CA TRP A 126 17.79 9.47 -6.46
C TRP A 126 16.81 8.30 -6.62
N GLN A 127 16.54 7.84 -7.84
CA GLN A 127 15.81 6.58 -8.07
C GLN A 127 16.58 5.37 -7.52
N LYS A 128 17.91 5.33 -7.69
CA LYS A 128 18.74 4.27 -7.08
C LYS A 128 18.67 4.30 -5.56
N VAL A 129 18.66 5.50 -4.97
CA VAL A 129 18.49 5.67 -3.51
C VAL A 129 17.09 5.20 -3.08
N ALA A 130 16.03 5.61 -3.79
CA ALA A 130 14.65 5.19 -3.52
C ALA A 130 14.51 3.66 -3.58
N ALA A 131 15.09 3.01 -4.59
CA ALA A 131 15.11 1.55 -4.70
C ALA A 131 15.81 0.87 -3.51
N LYS A 132 16.95 1.41 -3.07
CA LYS A 132 17.65 0.92 -1.87
C LYS A 132 16.79 1.09 -0.61
N LEU A 133 16.11 2.22 -0.45
CA LEU A 133 15.22 2.47 0.69
C LEU A 133 14.00 1.54 0.68
N LEU A 134 13.40 1.28 -0.48
CA LEU A 134 12.33 0.31 -0.66
C LEU A 134 12.76 -1.09 -0.18
N VAL A 135 13.90 -1.59 -0.68
CA VAL A 135 14.43 -2.90 -0.27
C VAL A 135 14.76 -2.93 1.22
N THR A 136 15.40 -1.87 1.74
CA THR A 136 15.83 -1.79 3.15
C THR A 136 14.64 -1.73 4.10
N HIS A 137 13.69 -0.84 3.86
CA HIS A 137 12.59 -0.58 4.79
C HIS A 137 11.41 -1.51 4.60
N LEU A 138 11.11 -1.98 3.39
CA LEU A 138 10.05 -2.98 3.20
C LEU A 138 10.56 -4.40 3.45
N GLY A 139 11.86 -4.65 3.31
CA GLY A 139 12.54 -5.90 3.66
C GLY A 139 11.84 -7.13 3.08
N THR A 140 11.67 -8.17 3.90
CA THR A 140 11.01 -9.43 3.50
C THR A 140 9.54 -9.32 3.08
N LYS A 141 8.89 -8.18 3.36
CA LYS A 141 7.51 -7.94 2.89
C LYS A 141 7.50 -7.47 1.44
N LEU A 142 8.59 -6.91 0.92
CA LEU A 142 8.68 -6.55 -0.49
C LEU A 142 8.77 -7.82 -1.35
N TYR A 143 7.94 -7.90 -2.38
CA TYR A 143 8.06 -8.92 -3.39
C TYR A 143 9.22 -8.59 -4.34
N LEU A 144 10.13 -9.54 -4.51
CA LEU A 144 11.22 -9.46 -5.48
C LEU A 144 11.10 -10.66 -6.44
N PRO A 145 10.87 -10.43 -7.74
CA PRO A 145 10.73 -11.52 -8.72
C PRO A 145 11.93 -12.48 -8.75
N SER A 146 13.14 -11.97 -8.51
CA SER A 146 14.37 -12.78 -8.46
C SER A 146 14.42 -13.78 -7.31
N ALA A 147 13.58 -13.60 -6.28
CA ALA A 147 13.48 -14.50 -5.13
C ALA A 147 12.29 -15.46 -5.24
N ASP A 148 11.47 -15.35 -6.28
CA ASP A 148 10.34 -16.24 -6.53
C ASP A 148 10.77 -17.37 -7.48
N PRO A 149 10.63 -18.66 -7.11
CA PRO A 149 10.89 -19.76 -8.02
C PRO A 149 9.88 -19.83 -9.18
N THR A 150 8.74 -19.15 -9.07
CA THR A 150 7.68 -19.13 -10.06
C THR A 150 8.02 -18.15 -11.17
N ASP A 151 8.13 -18.68 -12.40
CA ASP A 151 8.28 -17.85 -13.59
C ASP A 151 6.91 -17.32 -14.05
N TRP A 152 6.56 -16.13 -13.57
CA TRP A 152 5.33 -15.42 -13.91
C TRP A 152 5.28 -14.89 -15.35
N SER A 153 6.36 -15.01 -16.14
CA SER A 153 6.36 -14.61 -17.56
C SER A 153 5.69 -15.63 -18.48
N LYS A 154 5.45 -16.85 -17.99
CA LYS A 154 4.81 -17.92 -18.76
C LYS A 154 3.30 -17.70 -18.84
N GLU A 155 2.72 -17.85 -20.03
CA GLU A 155 1.27 -17.66 -20.30
C GLU A 155 0.33 -18.45 -19.37
N LYS A 156 0.79 -19.55 -18.78
CA LYS A 156 -0.01 -20.37 -17.85
C LYS A 156 0.01 -19.87 -16.40
N ALA A 157 0.93 -19.00 -16.02
CA ALA A 157 1.08 -18.49 -14.67
C ALA A 157 0.25 -17.20 -14.52
N ILE A 158 -0.98 -17.32 -14.02
CA ILE A 158 -1.85 -16.16 -13.79
C ILE A 158 -1.78 -15.79 -12.29
N PRO A 159 -1.26 -14.60 -11.94
CA PRO A 159 -1.10 -14.20 -10.54
C PRO A 159 -2.45 -13.97 -9.85
N THR A 160 -2.56 -14.48 -8.61
CA THR A 160 -3.75 -14.34 -7.78
C THR A 160 -3.42 -13.62 -6.47
N PRO A 161 -4.40 -13.00 -5.79
CA PRO A 161 -4.18 -12.44 -4.45
C PRO A 161 -3.66 -13.48 -3.43
N TRP A 162 -3.97 -14.76 -3.63
CA TRP A 162 -3.49 -15.85 -2.77
C TRP A 162 -1.97 -16.03 -2.85
N ASP A 163 -1.37 -15.88 -4.04
CA ASP A 163 0.06 -16.14 -4.25
C ASP A 163 0.96 -15.11 -3.57
N PHE A 164 0.46 -13.87 -3.42
CA PHE A 164 1.20 -12.74 -2.86
C PHE A 164 0.76 -12.35 -1.45
N GLN A 165 0.27 -13.32 -0.66
CA GLN A 165 -0.08 -13.06 0.74
C GLN A 165 1.11 -12.51 1.52
N GLN A 166 0.86 -11.48 2.33
CA GLN A 166 1.87 -10.79 3.13
C GLN A 166 3.01 -10.21 2.28
N ARG A 167 2.74 -9.89 1.01
CA ARG A 167 3.68 -9.24 0.09
C ARG A 167 3.20 -7.86 -0.34
N ILE A 168 4.16 -6.96 -0.47
CA ILE A 168 4.00 -5.62 -1.01
C ILE A 168 4.54 -5.67 -2.44
N LEU A 169 3.68 -5.34 -3.39
CA LEU A 169 3.98 -5.27 -4.82
C LEU A 169 4.23 -3.81 -5.19
N ILE A 170 5.16 -3.55 -6.10
CA ILE A 170 5.42 -2.20 -6.64
C ILE A 170 4.84 -2.13 -8.06
N MET A 171 4.14 -1.03 -8.36
CA MET A 171 3.58 -0.73 -9.69
C MET A 171 3.87 0.72 -10.10
#